data_AF-A0A918KEU8-F1
#
_entry.id   AF-A0A918KEU8-F1
#
_cell.length_a   1.000
_cell.length_b   1.000
_cell.length_c   1.000
_cell.angle_alpha   90.00
_cell.angle_beta   90.00
_cell.angle_gamma   90.00
#
_symmetry.space_group_name_H-M   'P 1'
#
loop_
_entity.id
_entity.type
_entity.pdbx_description
1 polymer ?
#
loop_
_entity_poly.entity_id
_entity_poly.type
_entity_poly.pdbx_seq_one_letter_code
_entity_poly.pdbx_strand_id
1 'polypeptide(L)'
;MRIFKWIGMGLAALVALGLLLLALNWTTVKRLMTVNTLFDADNIVTNFSNMDAAFLHHDLTIGEPQPWEEDVQPLPETVNVQGEELILADVLTELDTTALVIIRDGKLIHESYYKDTGPDDLRISWSVAKSFMSGLYGQAIEDGLMDISKPIEFYLPQLKGTAYEGATVANILNMASGVKFNEDYMDPKSDINDMGRVLGLGGSMDEYTETLKDRQYEPGTVWQYVSIDTHVAAMALRKVTGKSLHQLWEDTYGENLGMGKSPFYLTDGEDVAFALGGLNLRTRDYAKFGQLFLQGGEWQGEQLVPEAWVKDSTINHAPNVHPIRGSGYGYQWWVPMPQEGPSKGDFFAVGIYGQYIYVNPAMNIVIAKNAADREFTVEQSNGQHSMNMNIDMFRSLAEQLAIRQKTDLDAEALRQDVKVWLKNSQHAPFLIHAVTDDIENGRNFAEVFGIARSKDGAFDELLEMGWLDTDSALPNADELEIIWKTMLEEIKSQRELSKQQD
;
A
#
# COMPACT_ATOMS: atom_id res chain seq x y z
N MET A 1 15.16 -69.23 -14.31
CA MET A 1 14.26 -68.36 -15.09
C MET A 1 12.95 -67.99 -14.38
N ARG A 2 12.20 -68.90 -13.74
CA ARG A 2 10.91 -68.57 -13.11
C ARG A 2 10.98 -67.62 -11.91
N ILE A 3 12.04 -67.68 -11.09
CA ILE A 3 12.21 -66.81 -9.90
C ILE A 3 12.40 -65.34 -10.29
N PHE A 4 13.20 -65.04 -11.32
CA PHE A 4 13.38 -63.68 -11.83
C PHE A 4 12.07 -63.05 -12.36
N LYS A 5 11.14 -63.86 -12.88
CA LYS A 5 9.82 -63.40 -13.32
C LYS A 5 8.94 -62.98 -12.14
N TRP A 6 8.96 -63.74 -11.04
CA TRP A 6 8.21 -63.41 -9.82
C TRP A 6 8.79 -62.20 -9.09
N ILE A 7 10.13 -62.06 -9.06
CA ILE A 7 10.80 -60.86 -8.54
C ILE A 7 10.44 -59.64 -9.41
N GLY A 8 10.49 -59.76 -10.74
CA GLY A 8 10.10 -58.69 -11.65
C GLY A 8 8.63 -58.28 -11.52
N MET A 9 7.71 -59.24 -11.37
CA MET A 9 6.29 -58.96 -11.13
C MET A 9 6.04 -58.31 -9.76
N GLY A 10 6.77 -58.74 -8.72
CA GLY A 10 6.70 -58.12 -7.40
C GLY A 10 7.20 -56.66 -7.41
N LEU A 11 8.30 -56.40 -8.12
CA LEU A 11 8.83 -55.04 -8.28
C LEU A 11 7.87 -54.14 -9.06
N ALA A 12 7.28 -54.65 -10.15
CA ALA A 12 6.29 -53.93 -10.94
C ALA A 12 5.02 -53.61 -10.11
N ALA A 13 4.57 -54.54 -9.27
CA ALA A 13 3.43 -54.31 -8.37
C ALA A 13 3.74 -53.26 -7.30
N LEU A 14 4.96 -53.24 -6.75
CA LEU A 14 5.39 -52.20 -5.79
C LEU A 14 5.51 -50.82 -6.46
N VAL A 15 6.03 -50.74 -7.68
CA VAL A 15 6.06 -49.48 -8.46
C VAL A 15 4.64 -49.02 -8.77
N ALA A 16 3.75 -49.92 -9.21
CA ALA A 16 2.35 -49.58 -9.47
C ALA A 16 1.61 -49.12 -8.20
N LEU A 17 1.86 -49.76 -7.06
CA LEU A 17 1.32 -49.33 -5.77
C LEU A 17 1.88 -47.97 -5.34
N GLY A 18 3.18 -47.73 -5.54
CA GLY A 18 3.82 -46.43 -5.28
C GLY A 18 3.25 -45.31 -6.15
N LEU A 19 3.05 -45.57 -7.45
CA LEU A 19 2.40 -44.64 -8.38
C LEU A 19 0.93 -44.42 -8.03
N LEU A 20 0.21 -45.45 -7.58
CA LEU A 20 -1.17 -45.33 -7.12
C LEU A 20 -1.25 -44.47 -5.84
N LEU A 21 -0.36 -44.69 -4.87
CA LEU A 21 -0.27 -43.88 -3.65
C LEU A 21 0.13 -42.43 -3.95
N LEU A 22 1.03 -42.20 -4.91
CA LEU A 22 1.39 -40.87 -5.41
C LEU A 22 0.20 -40.20 -6.11
N ALA A 23 -0.57 -40.95 -6.91
CA ALA A 23 -1.76 -40.43 -7.59
C ALA A 23 -2.89 -40.10 -6.60
N LEU A 24 -3.10 -40.95 -5.58
CA LEU A 24 -4.09 -40.74 -4.52
C LEU A 24 -3.72 -39.55 -3.62
N ASN A 25 -2.43 -39.25 -3.45
CA ASN A 25 -1.93 -38.13 -2.64
C ASN A 25 -1.35 -37.00 -3.50
N TRP A 26 -1.72 -36.91 -4.78
CA TRP A 26 -1.08 -35.99 -5.72
C TRP A 26 -1.24 -34.51 -5.33
N THR A 27 -2.36 -34.17 -4.70
CA THR A 27 -2.62 -32.84 -4.13
C THR A 27 -1.65 -32.50 -2.99
N THR A 28 -1.42 -33.44 -2.07
CA THR A 28 -0.45 -33.30 -0.98
C THR A 28 0.99 -33.20 -1.51
N VAL A 29 1.34 -33.99 -2.53
CA VAL A 29 2.66 -33.93 -3.17
C VAL A 29 2.88 -32.59 -3.86
N LYS A 30 1.87 -32.06 -4.57
CA LYS A 30 1.92 -30.72 -5.17
C LYS A 30 2.10 -29.63 -4.11
N ARG A 31 1.32 -29.66 -3.03
CA ARG A 31 1.48 -28.72 -1.90
C ARG A 31 2.90 -28.73 -1.35
N LEU A 32 3.46 -29.92 -1.10
CA LEU A 32 4.83 -30.06 -0.62
C LEU A 32 5.87 -29.51 -1.60
N MET A 33 5.69 -29.73 -2.91
CA MET A 33 6.58 -29.15 -3.93
C MET A 33 6.48 -27.63 -3.96
N THR A 34 5.28 -27.06 -3.91
CA THR A 34 5.07 -25.60 -3.89
C THR A 34 5.64 -24.97 -2.62
N VAL A 35 5.47 -25.59 -1.45
CA VAL A 35 6.07 -25.12 -0.19
C VAL A 35 7.60 -25.17 -0.25
N ASN A 36 8.19 -26.24 -0.80
CA ASN A 36 9.64 -26.36 -0.92
C ASN A 36 10.26 -25.36 -1.90
N THR A 37 9.50 -24.92 -2.90
CA THR A 37 9.94 -23.98 -3.95
C THR A 37 9.34 -22.59 -3.79
N LEU A 38 8.74 -22.32 -2.61
CA LEU A 38 7.89 -21.15 -2.35
C LEU A 38 8.60 -19.83 -2.71
N PHE A 39 9.89 -19.75 -2.37
CA PHE A 39 10.72 -18.55 -2.54
C PHE A 39 11.78 -18.69 -3.65
N ASP A 40 11.68 -19.73 -4.49
CA ASP A 40 12.60 -19.92 -5.62
C ASP A 40 12.42 -18.78 -6.63
N ALA A 41 13.52 -18.27 -7.15
CA ALA A 41 13.51 -17.11 -8.04
C ALA A 41 12.58 -17.27 -9.25
N ASP A 42 12.52 -18.48 -9.80
CA ASP A 42 11.69 -18.79 -10.98
C ASP A 42 10.20 -18.93 -10.67
N ASN A 43 9.83 -19.14 -9.40
CA ASN A 43 8.47 -19.49 -9.00
C ASN A 43 7.81 -18.47 -8.06
N ILE A 44 8.59 -17.61 -7.39
CA ILE A 44 8.11 -16.77 -6.29
C ILE A 44 6.92 -15.87 -6.67
N VAL A 45 6.93 -15.28 -7.87
CA VAL A 45 5.83 -14.42 -8.36
C VAL A 45 4.54 -15.21 -8.50
N THR A 46 4.62 -16.38 -9.15
CA THR A 46 3.48 -17.29 -9.33
C THR A 46 2.99 -17.82 -7.99
N ASN A 47 3.90 -18.26 -7.11
CA ASN A 47 3.55 -18.82 -5.82
C ASN A 47 2.83 -17.80 -4.92
N PHE A 48 3.31 -16.55 -4.89
CA PHE A 48 2.68 -15.47 -4.12
C PHE A 48 1.29 -15.10 -4.61
N SER A 49 0.95 -15.51 -5.83
CA SER A 49 -0.38 -15.33 -6.42
C SER A 49 -1.28 -16.57 -6.33
N ASN A 50 -0.77 -17.68 -5.80
CA ASN A 50 -1.44 -18.99 -5.77
C ASN A 50 -1.19 -19.72 -4.43
N MET A 51 -1.24 -18.99 -3.31
CA MET A 51 -0.95 -19.54 -1.97
C MET A 51 -1.98 -20.58 -1.50
N ASP A 52 -3.21 -20.50 -2.00
CA ASP A 52 -4.31 -21.45 -1.81
C ASP A 52 -3.97 -22.86 -2.34
N ALA A 53 -3.09 -22.95 -3.33
CA ALA A 53 -2.58 -24.21 -3.83
C ALA A 53 -1.57 -24.88 -2.88
N ALA A 54 -0.92 -24.10 -2.01
CA ALA A 54 0.17 -24.55 -1.13
C ALA A 54 -0.26 -24.77 0.33
N PHE A 55 -1.22 -23.99 0.83
CA PHE A 55 -1.60 -23.94 2.23
C PHE A 55 -3.09 -24.20 2.46
N LEU A 56 -3.45 -24.54 3.70
CA LEU A 56 -4.85 -24.48 4.13
C LEU A 56 -5.30 -23.01 4.08
N HIS A 57 -6.56 -22.81 3.69
CA HIS A 57 -7.12 -21.48 3.53
C HIS A 57 -8.63 -21.47 3.78
N HIS A 58 -9.15 -20.27 4.02
CA HIS A 58 -10.55 -19.96 4.18
C HIS A 58 -10.91 -18.82 3.23
N ASP A 59 -11.87 -19.06 2.34
CA ASP A 59 -12.38 -18.05 1.42
C ASP A 59 -13.24 -17.05 2.18
N LEU A 60 -13.01 -15.75 1.94
CA LEU A 60 -13.77 -14.68 2.59
C LEU A 60 -14.89 -14.19 1.65
N THR A 61 -16.02 -13.88 2.27
CA THR A 61 -17.15 -13.25 1.60
C THR A 61 -16.97 -11.74 1.49
N ILE A 62 -17.55 -11.18 0.44
CA ILE A 62 -17.51 -9.75 0.15
C ILE A 62 -18.91 -9.27 -0.26
N GLY A 63 -19.18 -7.99 -0.02
CA GLY A 63 -20.36 -7.32 -0.53
C GLY A 63 -20.27 -7.02 -2.03
N GLU A 64 -21.14 -6.13 -2.50
CA GLU A 64 -21.16 -5.74 -3.92
C GLU A 64 -19.87 -5.03 -4.34
N PRO A 65 -19.18 -5.51 -5.39
CA PRO A 65 -18.00 -4.85 -5.93
C PRO A 65 -18.24 -3.39 -6.30
N GLN A 66 -17.37 -2.50 -5.81
CA GLN A 66 -17.35 -1.08 -6.16
C GLN A 66 -16.02 -0.76 -6.84
N PRO A 67 -15.95 -0.61 -8.17
CA PRO A 67 -14.70 -0.22 -8.83
C PRO A 67 -14.29 1.20 -8.40
N TRP A 68 -13.00 1.50 -8.54
CA TRP A 68 -12.51 2.86 -8.36
C TRP A 68 -13.05 3.78 -9.44
N GLU A 69 -13.38 5.02 -9.09
CA GLU A 69 -13.43 6.07 -10.09
C GLU A 69 -12.02 6.30 -10.63
N GLU A 70 -11.88 6.42 -11.95
CA GLU A 70 -10.58 6.53 -12.62
C GLU A 70 -10.32 7.99 -13.02
N ASP A 71 -9.11 8.46 -12.74
CA ASP A 71 -8.56 9.73 -13.21
C ASP A 71 -7.10 9.51 -13.61
N VAL A 72 -6.90 8.70 -14.65
CA VAL A 72 -5.59 8.16 -15.02
C VAL A 72 -4.62 9.28 -15.41
N GLN A 73 -3.47 9.32 -14.74
CA GLN A 73 -2.41 10.30 -14.93
C GLN A 73 -1.09 9.58 -15.24
N PRO A 74 -0.21 10.14 -16.10
CA PRO A 74 1.09 9.54 -16.30
C PRO A 74 1.96 9.73 -15.06
N LEU A 75 2.72 8.70 -14.69
CA LEU A 75 3.70 8.79 -13.61
C LEU A 75 4.88 9.69 -13.99
N PRO A 76 5.54 10.30 -13.00
CA PRO A 76 6.85 10.91 -13.22
C PRO A 76 7.87 9.91 -13.77
N GLU A 77 8.77 10.38 -14.64
CA GLU A 77 9.85 9.55 -15.18
C GLU A 77 10.92 9.24 -14.13
N THR A 78 11.12 10.17 -13.18
CA THR A 78 12.12 10.09 -12.13
C THR A 78 11.52 10.21 -10.73
N VAL A 79 12.23 9.67 -9.74
CA VAL A 79 11.92 9.80 -8.32
C VAL A 79 13.17 10.20 -7.54
N ASN A 80 12.98 10.93 -6.46
CA ASN A 80 14.05 11.25 -5.54
C ASN A 80 14.19 10.16 -4.46
N VAL A 81 15.40 9.61 -4.32
CA VAL A 81 15.73 8.58 -3.35
C VAL A 81 17.01 9.00 -2.63
N GLN A 82 16.94 9.28 -1.32
CA GLN A 82 18.00 9.93 -0.54
C GLN A 82 18.65 11.16 -1.19
N GLY A 83 17.87 12.00 -1.87
CA GLY A 83 18.39 13.20 -2.54
C GLY A 83 18.92 12.95 -3.95
N GLU A 84 19.04 11.69 -4.39
CA GLU A 84 19.44 11.34 -5.75
C GLU A 84 18.21 11.15 -6.65
N GLU A 85 18.25 11.73 -7.85
CA GLU A 85 17.22 11.53 -8.86
C GLU A 85 17.50 10.23 -9.63
N LEU A 86 16.58 9.27 -9.52
CA LEU A 86 16.67 7.96 -10.15
C LEU A 86 15.50 7.75 -11.13
N ILE A 87 15.72 6.93 -12.16
CA ILE A 87 14.66 6.56 -13.12
C ILE A 87 13.67 5.63 -12.41
N LEU A 88 12.39 6.00 -12.39
CA LEU A 88 11.35 5.24 -11.68
C LEU A 88 11.24 3.81 -12.17
N ALA A 89 11.34 3.59 -13.48
CA ALA A 89 11.26 2.25 -14.08
C ALA A 89 12.40 1.33 -13.59
N ASP A 90 13.61 1.88 -13.40
CA ASP A 90 14.76 1.12 -12.90
C ASP A 90 14.58 0.80 -11.42
N VAL A 91 14.12 1.78 -10.62
CA VAL A 91 13.79 1.58 -9.20
C VAL A 91 12.72 0.50 -9.03
N LEU A 92 11.65 0.51 -9.83
CA LEU A 92 10.60 -0.52 -9.75
C LEU A 92 11.11 -1.91 -10.14
N THR A 93 12.05 -1.98 -11.09
CA THR A 93 12.71 -3.22 -11.52
C THR A 93 13.62 -3.77 -10.43
N GLU A 94 14.45 -2.91 -9.84
CA GLU A 94 15.35 -3.25 -8.73
C GLU A 94 14.59 -3.73 -7.50
N LEU A 95 13.49 -3.06 -7.16
CA LEU A 95 12.60 -3.44 -6.05
C LEU A 95 11.63 -4.60 -6.40
N ASP A 96 11.93 -5.34 -7.48
CA ASP A 96 11.26 -6.56 -7.91
C ASP A 96 9.72 -6.45 -7.95
N THR A 97 9.23 -5.28 -8.35
CA THR A 97 7.80 -4.92 -8.33
C THR A 97 6.99 -5.84 -9.23
N THR A 98 5.82 -6.26 -8.75
CA THR A 98 4.83 -7.03 -9.53
C THR A 98 3.55 -6.24 -9.77
N ALA A 99 3.17 -5.34 -8.85
CA ALA A 99 2.04 -4.45 -9.05
C ALA A 99 2.25 -3.12 -8.33
N LEU A 100 1.77 -2.03 -8.93
CA LEU A 100 1.71 -0.70 -8.34
C LEU A 100 0.33 -0.12 -8.62
N VAL A 101 -0.36 0.37 -7.58
CA VAL A 101 -1.65 1.05 -7.65
C VAL A 101 -1.56 2.33 -6.84
N ILE A 102 -1.96 3.45 -7.43
CA ILE A 102 -1.94 4.76 -6.78
C ILE A 102 -3.34 5.35 -6.80
N ILE A 103 -3.84 5.66 -5.60
CA ILE A 103 -5.11 6.34 -5.39
C ILE A 103 -4.80 7.74 -4.88
N ARG A 104 -5.48 8.74 -5.41
CA ARG A 104 -5.43 10.10 -4.90
C ARG A 104 -6.78 10.75 -4.97
N ASP A 105 -7.15 11.49 -3.94
CA ASP A 105 -8.45 12.16 -3.86
C ASP A 105 -9.63 11.20 -4.07
N GLY A 106 -9.45 9.95 -3.61
CA GLY A 106 -10.44 8.87 -3.76
C GLY A 106 -10.53 8.25 -5.15
N LYS A 107 -9.65 8.62 -6.10
CA LYS A 107 -9.65 8.13 -7.48
C LYS A 107 -8.40 7.32 -7.82
N LEU A 108 -8.55 6.30 -8.66
CA LEU A 108 -7.44 5.56 -9.24
C LEU A 108 -6.74 6.42 -10.29
N ILE A 109 -5.53 6.89 -9.97
CA ILE A 109 -4.74 7.73 -10.88
C ILE A 109 -3.69 6.94 -11.64
N HIS A 110 -3.25 5.79 -11.13
CA HIS A 110 -2.31 4.92 -11.84
C HIS A 110 -2.45 3.47 -11.39
N GLU A 111 -2.28 2.55 -12.34
CA GLU A 111 -1.95 1.16 -12.05
C GLU A 111 -0.99 0.58 -13.08
N SER A 112 -0.10 -0.29 -12.64
CA SER A 112 0.76 -1.07 -13.51
C SER A 112 1.04 -2.44 -12.92
N TYR A 113 1.16 -3.43 -13.81
CA TYR A 113 1.42 -4.82 -13.46
C TYR A 113 2.63 -5.32 -14.25
N TYR A 114 3.48 -6.07 -13.57
CA TYR A 114 4.77 -6.52 -14.06
C TYR A 114 4.92 -8.03 -13.83
N LYS A 115 5.96 -8.62 -14.44
CA LYS A 115 6.33 -10.04 -14.28
C LYS A 115 5.16 -10.99 -14.54
N ASP A 116 4.45 -10.74 -15.64
CA ASP A 116 3.28 -11.52 -16.10
C ASP A 116 2.11 -11.60 -15.10
N THR A 117 2.04 -10.66 -14.15
CA THR A 117 0.90 -10.53 -13.26
C THR A 117 -0.16 -9.57 -13.82
N GLY A 118 -1.37 -9.61 -13.25
CA GLY A 118 -2.51 -8.82 -13.68
C GLY A 118 -3.36 -8.25 -12.54
N PRO A 119 -4.42 -7.51 -12.89
CA PRO A 119 -5.28 -6.79 -11.93
C PRO A 119 -6.09 -7.69 -11.00
N ASP A 120 -6.42 -8.90 -11.46
CA ASP A 120 -7.25 -9.84 -10.70
C ASP A 120 -6.46 -10.88 -9.89
N ASP A 121 -5.13 -10.81 -9.93
CA ASP A 121 -4.28 -11.69 -9.12
C ASP A 121 -4.42 -11.33 -7.64
N LEU A 122 -4.76 -12.33 -6.83
CA LEU A 122 -4.74 -12.22 -5.37
C LEU A 122 -3.30 -12.41 -4.92
N ARG A 123 -2.75 -11.50 -4.12
CA ARG A 123 -1.36 -11.55 -3.68
C ARG A 123 -1.29 -11.60 -2.17
N ILE A 124 -0.43 -12.47 -1.67
CA ILE A 124 -0.15 -12.63 -0.24
C ILE A 124 0.33 -11.31 0.38
N SER A 125 -0.26 -10.94 1.50
CA SER A 125 0.02 -9.69 2.21
C SER A 125 1.31 -9.73 2.97
N TRP A 126 1.72 -10.93 3.38
CA TRP A 126 2.64 -11.10 4.48
C TRP A 126 2.22 -10.14 5.61
N SER A 127 3.16 -9.41 6.18
CA SER A 127 2.91 -8.55 7.34
C SER A 127 2.01 -7.33 7.11
N VAL A 128 1.56 -7.04 5.88
CA VAL A 128 0.49 -6.05 5.67
C VAL A 128 -0.81 -6.46 6.38
N ALA A 129 -1.07 -7.77 6.56
CA ALA A 129 -2.24 -8.27 7.30
C ALA A 129 -2.32 -7.75 8.75
N LYS A 130 -1.18 -7.42 9.37
CA LYS A 130 -1.12 -6.87 10.72
C LYS A 130 -1.87 -5.54 10.83
N SER A 131 -1.80 -4.72 9.78
CA SER A 131 -2.48 -3.43 9.74
C SER A 131 -3.99 -3.60 9.54
N PHE A 132 -4.45 -4.61 8.79
CA PHE A 132 -5.88 -4.99 8.73
C PHE A 132 -6.41 -5.39 10.12
N MET A 133 -5.62 -6.14 10.88
CA MET A 133 -5.94 -6.47 12.27
C MET A 133 -6.03 -5.21 13.15
N SER A 134 -5.20 -4.19 12.88
CA SER A 134 -5.24 -2.90 13.59
C SER A 134 -6.66 -2.33 13.64
N GLY A 135 -7.33 -2.20 12.49
CA GLY A 135 -8.68 -1.63 12.43
C GLY A 135 -9.72 -2.43 13.21
N LEU A 136 -9.59 -3.77 13.26
CA LEU A 136 -10.50 -4.63 14.03
C LEU A 136 -10.32 -4.44 15.56
N TYR A 137 -9.12 -4.14 16.04
CA TYR A 137 -8.93 -3.77 17.44
C TYR A 137 -9.64 -2.45 17.77
N GLY A 138 -9.61 -1.49 16.84
CA GLY A 138 -10.32 -0.23 16.99
C GLY A 138 -11.80 -0.43 17.31
N GLN A 139 -12.47 -1.31 16.57
CA GLN A 139 -13.87 -1.66 16.82
C GLN A 139 -14.08 -2.29 18.20
N ALA A 140 -13.27 -3.28 18.57
CA ALA A 140 -13.40 -3.94 19.88
C ALA A 140 -13.15 -2.97 21.05
N ILE A 141 -12.33 -1.94 20.85
CA ILE A 141 -12.09 -0.87 21.82
C ILE A 141 -13.30 0.06 21.92
N GLU A 142 -13.85 0.50 20.78
CA GLU A 142 -15.05 1.36 20.72
C GLU A 142 -16.27 0.67 21.37
N ASP A 143 -16.43 -0.64 21.13
CA ASP A 143 -17.47 -1.47 21.74
C ASP A 143 -17.25 -1.72 23.25
N GLY A 144 -16.14 -1.25 23.81
CA GLY A 144 -15.79 -1.43 25.23
C GLY A 144 -15.42 -2.88 25.59
N LEU A 145 -15.11 -3.72 24.60
CA LEU A 145 -14.71 -5.12 24.79
C LEU A 145 -13.22 -5.26 25.12
N MET A 146 -12.42 -4.27 24.72
CA MET A 146 -10.96 -4.28 24.91
C MET A 146 -10.46 -2.92 25.39
N ASP A 147 -9.68 -2.95 26.47
CA ASP A 147 -8.85 -1.86 26.97
C ASP A 147 -7.38 -2.25 26.77
N ILE A 148 -6.67 -1.47 25.94
CA ILE A 148 -5.30 -1.80 25.55
C ILE A 148 -4.28 -1.61 26.69
N SER A 149 -4.65 -0.91 27.76
CA SER A 149 -3.80 -0.75 28.94
C SER A 149 -3.80 -1.98 29.86
N LYS A 150 -4.73 -2.92 29.66
CA LYS A 150 -4.79 -4.15 30.45
C LYS A 150 -3.67 -5.10 30.06
N PRO A 151 -3.14 -5.88 31.04
CA PRO A 151 -2.24 -6.99 30.74
C PRO A 151 -2.97 -8.04 29.92
N ILE A 152 -2.29 -8.67 28.96
CA ILE A 152 -2.88 -9.59 27.99
C ILE A 152 -3.53 -10.81 28.65
N GLU A 153 -2.97 -11.30 29.76
CA GLU A 153 -3.53 -12.43 30.50
C GLU A 153 -4.86 -12.11 31.21
N PHE A 154 -5.27 -10.85 31.24
CA PHE A 154 -6.63 -10.46 31.62
C PHE A 154 -7.65 -11.06 30.64
N TYR A 155 -7.34 -11.02 29.34
CA TYR A 155 -8.18 -11.59 28.28
C TYR A 155 -7.85 -13.06 28.01
N LEU A 156 -6.57 -13.44 28.13
CA LEU A 156 -6.05 -14.76 27.85
C LEU A 156 -5.40 -15.40 29.09
N PRO A 157 -6.19 -15.91 30.07
CA PRO A 157 -5.65 -16.47 31.31
C PRO A 157 -4.64 -17.60 31.12
N GLN A 158 -4.69 -18.31 29.99
CA GLN A 158 -3.74 -19.36 29.62
C GLN A 158 -2.33 -18.84 29.34
N LEU A 159 -2.14 -17.54 29.09
CA LEU A 159 -0.82 -16.93 28.91
C LEU A 159 -0.11 -16.61 30.23
N LYS A 160 -0.71 -16.90 31.39
CA LYS A 160 0.01 -16.85 32.68
C LYS A 160 1.16 -17.86 32.68
N GLY A 161 2.33 -17.43 33.15
CA GLY A 161 3.56 -18.20 33.13
C GLY A 161 4.18 -18.36 31.74
N THR A 162 3.72 -17.61 30.72
CA THR A 162 4.40 -17.47 29.42
C THR A 162 5.27 -16.22 29.38
N ALA A 163 6.00 -16.01 28.29
CA ALA A 163 6.75 -14.79 28.04
C ALA A 163 5.88 -13.52 28.07
N TYR A 164 4.58 -13.66 27.80
CA TYR A 164 3.62 -12.55 27.69
C TYR A 164 2.99 -12.10 29.01
N GLU A 165 3.19 -12.82 30.11
CA GLU A 165 2.57 -12.45 31.40
C GLU A 165 2.97 -11.02 31.84
N GLY A 166 1.99 -10.16 32.05
CA GLY A 166 2.19 -8.77 32.44
C GLY A 166 2.49 -7.81 31.29
N ALA A 167 2.63 -8.29 30.04
CA ALA A 167 2.64 -7.41 28.88
C ALA A 167 1.23 -6.86 28.64
N THR A 168 1.09 -5.55 28.45
CA THR A 168 -0.20 -4.97 28.07
C THR A 168 -0.53 -5.28 26.63
N VAL A 169 -1.81 -5.20 26.26
CA VAL A 169 -2.20 -5.28 24.84
C VAL A 169 -1.49 -4.19 24.03
N ALA A 170 -1.33 -2.97 24.57
CA ALA A 170 -0.57 -1.91 23.91
C ALA A 170 0.90 -2.30 23.65
N ASN A 171 1.56 -2.98 24.61
CA ASN A 171 2.91 -3.50 24.43
C ASN A 171 2.99 -4.55 23.30
N ILE A 172 1.94 -5.34 23.12
CA ILE A 172 1.87 -6.33 22.04
C ILE A 172 1.61 -5.63 20.70
N LEU A 173 0.67 -4.68 20.66
CA LEU A 173 0.30 -3.97 19.45
C LEU A 173 1.40 -3.05 18.92
N ASN A 174 2.27 -2.52 19.80
CA ASN A 174 3.40 -1.70 19.39
C ASN A 174 4.73 -2.49 19.26
N MET A 175 4.71 -3.83 19.34
CA MET A 175 5.90 -4.69 19.21
C MET A 175 6.96 -4.43 20.30
N ALA A 176 6.50 -4.31 21.54
CA ALA A 176 7.32 -4.19 22.75
C ALA A 176 6.90 -5.22 23.83
N SER A 177 6.44 -6.41 23.43
CA SER A 177 6.02 -7.45 24.37
C SER A 177 7.17 -8.00 25.22
N GLY A 178 8.40 -7.94 24.69
CA GLY A 178 9.61 -8.44 25.33
C GLY A 178 9.84 -9.94 25.17
N VAL A 179 8.97 -10.65 24.44
CA VAL A 179 9.17 -12.07 24.12
C VAL A 179 10.50 -12.29 23.39
N LYS A 180 11.19 -13.38 23.74
CA LYS A 180 12.36 -13.80 22.98
C LYS A 180 11.89 -14.56 21.74
N PHE A 181 12.05 -13.95 20.57
CA PHE A 181 11.64 -14.53 19.30
C PHE A 181 12.62 -14.15 18.18
N ASN A 182 13.18 -15.14 17.50
CA ASN A 182 14.10 -14.95 16.38
C ASN A 182 13.33 -14.78 15.06
N GLU A 183 13.38 -13.56 14.51
CA GLU A 183 12.79 -13.15 13.22
C GLU A 183 13.73 -13.30 12.03
N ASP A 184 14.83 -14.06 12.15
CA ASP A 184 15.72 -14.31 11.02
C ASP A 184 15.05 -15.28 10.03
N TYR A 185 14.41 -14.71 9.00
CA TYR A 185 13.78 -15.46 7.90
C TYR A 185 14.77 -16.35 7.13
N MET A 186 16.07 -16.03 7.15
CA MET A 186 17.11 -16.76 6.43
C MET A 186 17.72 -17.90 7.26
N ASP A 187 17.48 -17.94 8.57
CA ASP A 187 17.87 -19.06 9.43
C ASP A 187 16.73 -20.09 9.53
N PRO A 188 16.88 -21.32 8.99
CA PRO A 188 15.84 -22.34 9.10
C PRO A 188 15.52 -22.75 10.54
N LYS A 189 16.38 -22.44 11.51
CA LYS A 189 16.20 -22.75 12.93
C LYS A 189 15.60 -21.59 13.74
N SER A 190 15.30 -20.46 13.11
CA SER A 190 14.63 -19.35 13.77
C SER A 190 13.21 -19.70 14.17
N ASP A 191 12.69 -18.97 15.16
CA ASP A 191 11.33 -19.16 15.67
C ASP A 191 10.30 -18.81 14.58
N ILE A 192 10.58 -17.82 13.72
CA ILE A 192 9.70 -17.50 12.58
C ILE A 192 9.58 -18.67 11.58
N ASN A 193 10.67 -19.38 11.30
CA ASN A 193 10.65 -20.56 10.45
C ASN A 193 10.01 -21.77 11.17
N ASP A 194 10.12 -21.85 12.49
CA ASP A 194 9.44 -22.88 13.29
C ASP A 194 7.92 -22.69 13.30
N MET A 195 7.47 -21.47 13.53
CA MET A 195 6.08 -21.06 13.39
C MET A 195 5.57 -21.33 11.96
N GLY A 196 6.36 -21.03 10.93
CA GLY A 196 6.03 -21.36 9.54
C GLY A 196 5.85 -22.85 9.29
N ARG A 197 6.63 -23.72 9.96
CA ARG A 197 6.44 -25.17 9.92
C ARG A 197 5.18 -25.62 10.66
N VAL A 198 4.85 -25.01 11.81
CA VAL A 198 3.58 -25.28 12.52
C VAL A 198 2.42 -25.01 11.57
N LEU A 199 2.39 -23.84 10.93
CA LEU A 199 1.36 -23.48 9.95
C LEU A 199 1.33 -24.49 8.78
N GLY A 200 2.47 -24.73 8.14
CA GLY A 200 2.58 -25.59 6.95
C GLY A 200 2.27 -27.07 7.20
N LEU A 201 2.45 -27.55 8.44
CA LEU A 201 2.11 -28.91 8.86
C LEU A 201 0.70 -29.04 9.44
N GLY A 202 -0.06 -27.94 9.49
CA GLY A 202 -1.41 -27.91 10.05
C GLY A 202 -1.42 -28.13 11.57
N GLY A 203 -0.45 -27.59 12.29
CA GLY A 203 -0.49 -27.47 13.74
C GLY A 203 -1.31 -26.26 14.20
N SER A 204 -1.57 -26.18 15.51
CA SER A 204 -2.26 -25.04 16.11
C SER A 204 -1.29 -23.90 16.45
N MET A 205 -1.57 -22.72 15.92
CA MET A 205 -0.80 -21.50 16.23
C MET A 205 -1.06 -21.01 17.66
N ASP A 206 -2.25 -21.25 18.19
CA ASP A 206 -2.60 -20.93 19.59
C ASP A 206 -1.77 -21.77 20.55
N GLU A 207 -1.69 -23.10 20.32
CA GLU A 207 -0.87 -24.01 21.14
C GLU A 207 0.61 -23.65 21.05
N TYR A 208 1.12 -23.37 19.84
CA TYR A 208 2.50 -22.93 19.66
C TYR A 208 2.82 -21.67 20.48
N THR A 209 1.93 -20.68 20.46
CA THR A 209 2.07 -19.42 21.20
C THR A 209 2.19 -19.65 22.71
N GLU A 210 1.39 -20.58 23.26
CA GLU A 210 1.42 -20.91 24.69
C GLU A 210 2.73 -21.57 25.15
N THR A 211 3.52 -22.12 24.21
CA THR A 211 4.84 -22.72 24.51
C THR A 211 5.94 -21.68 24.75
N LEU A 212 5.74 -20.43 24.32
CA LEU A 212 6.76 -19.38 24.42
C LEU A 212 6.92 -18.91 25.86
N LYS A 213 7.97 -19.37 26.54
CA LYS A 213 8.24 -19.07 27.96
C LYS A 213 9.34 -18.03 28.18
N ASP A 214 10.22 -17.86 27.20
CA ASP A 214 11.42 -17.03 27.34
C ASP A 214 11.15 -15.56 27.03
N ARG A 215 11.61 -14.68 27.92
CA ARG A 215 11.57 -13.23 27.77
C ARG A 215 12.99 -12.71 27.54
N GLN A 216 13.14 -11.78 26.59
CA GLN A 216 14.40 -11.09 26.32
C GLN A 216 14.44 -9.71 27.00
N TYR A 217 13.30 -9.00 27.06
CA TYR A 217 13.19 -7.66 27.62
C TYR A 217 11.95 -7.52 28.49
N GLU A 218 11.94 -6.56 29.42
CA GLU A 218 10.70 -6.25 30.14
C GLU A 218 9.68 -5.62 29.18
N PRO A 219 8.38 -5.97 29.29
CA PRO A 219 7.35 -5.42 28.40
C PRO A 219 7.33 -3.90 28.42
N GLY A 220 7.25 -3.29 27.23
CA GLY A 220 7.21 -1.84 27.02
C GLY A 220 8.56 -1.13 27.08
N THR A 221 9.68 -1.84 27.28
CA THR A 221 11.00 -1.21 27.45
C THR A 221 11.84 -1.15 26.17
N VAL A 222 11.66 -2.10 25.26
CA VAL A 222 12.42 -2.21 24.01
C VAL A 222 11.47 -2.55 22.89
N TRP A 223 11.57 -1.80 21.79
CA TRP A 223 10.91 -2.15 20.55
C TRP A 223 11.69 -3.24 19.82
N GLN A 224 11.02 -4.35 19.50
CA GLN A 224 11.52 -5.41 18.64
C GLN A 224 10.36 -5.92 17.80
N TYR A 225 10.50 -5.86 16.48
CA TYR A 225 9.51 -6.45 15.59
C TYR A 225 9.38 -7.96 15.86
N VAL A 226 8.18 -8.44 16.21
CA VAL A 226 7.90 -9.85 16.49
C VAL A 226 6.54 -10.23 15.91
N SER A 227 6.53 -11.14 14.94
CA SER A 227 5.34 -11.54 14.21
C SER A 227 4.30 -12.22 15.09
N ILE A 228 4.74 -13.02 16.06
CA ILE A 228 3.85 -13.79 16.94
C ILE A 228 3.08 -12.89 17.93
N ASP A 229 3.54 -11.66 18.19
CA ASP A 229 2.80 -10.66 18.97
C ASP A 229 1.41 -10.40 18.34
N THR A 230 1.35 -10.29 17.00
CA THR A 230 0.07 -10.10 16.31
C THR A 230 -0.86 -11.29 16.49
N HIS A 231 -0.34 -12.52 16.55
CA HIS A 231 -1.16 -13.71 16.78
C HIS A 231 -1.75 -13.71 18.20
N VAL A 232 -0.96 -13.32 19.21
CA VAL A 232 -1.45 -13.15 20.59
C VAL A 232 -2.57 -12.11 20.65
N ALA A 233 -2.38 -10.97 20.00
CA ALA A 233 -3.43 -9.94 19.93
C ALA A 233 -4.68 -10.48 19.22
N ALA A 234 -4.52 -11.30 18.18
CA ALA A 234 -5.63 -11.94 17.48
C ALA A 234 -6.36 -13.01 18.33
N MET A 235 -5.65 -13.74 19.19
CA MET A 235 -6.26 -14.61 20.21
C MET A 235 -7.14 -13.79 21.15
N ALA A 236 -6.66 -12.64 21.64
CA ALA A 236 -7.43 -11.79 22.54
C ALA A 236 -8.66 -11.20 21.85
N LEU A 237 -8.53 -10.77 20.59
CA LEU A 237 -9.64 -10.25 19.79
C LEU A 237 -10.75 -11.30 19.59
N ARG A 238 -10.40 -12.51 19.16
CA ARG A 238 -11.35 -13.63 19.04
C ARG A 238 -12.03 -13.92 20.39
N LYS A 239 -11.26 -13.87 21.48
CA LYS A 239 -11.76 -14.15 22.83
C LYS A 239 -12.79 -13.13 23.31
N VAL A 240 -12.56 -11.83 23.10
CA VAL A 240 -13.44 -10.77 23.61
C VAL A 240 -14.68 -10.57 22.75
N THR A 241 -14.55 -10.80 21.43
CA THR A 241 -15.67 -10.67 20.48
C THR A 241 -16.52 -11.95 20.37
N GLY A 242 -15.93 -13.11 20.66
CA GLY A 242 -16.56 -14.41 20.42
C GLY A 242 -16.69 -14.78 18.93
N LYS A 243 -16.06 -14.02 18.03
CA LYS A 243 -16.08 -14.22 16.58
C LYS A 243 -14.74 -14.75 16.06
N SER A 244 -14.76 -15.42 14.92
CA SER A 244 -13.53 -15.76 14.19
C SER A 244 -12.94 -14.51 13.55
N LEU A 245 -11.66 -14.56 13.16
CA LEU A 245 -11.03 -13.46 12.43
C LEU A 245 -11.61 -13.31 11.02
N HIS A 246 -12.01 -14.42 10.39
CA HIS A 246 -12.72 -14.39 9.11
C HIS A 246 -13.99 -13.55 9.24
N GLN A 247 -14.83 -13.86 10.24
CA GLN A 247 -16.09 -13.16 10.45
C GLN A 247 -15.88 -11.68 10.80
N LEU A 248 -14.92 -11.34 11.66
CA LEU A 248 -14.61 -9.94 11.97
C LEU A 248 -14.15 -9.16 10.73
N TRP A 249 -13.34 -9.80 9.88
CA TRP A 249 -12.87 -9.20 8.64
C TRP A 249 -14.02 -9.03 7.64
N GLU A 250 -14.90 -10.03 7.48
CA GLU A 250 -16.05 -9.99 6.59
C GLU A 250 -17.05 -8.91 7.00
N ASP A 251 -17.47 -8.92 8.26
CA ASP A 251 -18.42 -7.96 8.84
C ASP A 251 -17.92 -6.51 8.70
N THR A 252 -16.61 -6.30 8.79
CA THR A 252 -16.02 -4.95 8.78
C THR A 252 -15.63 -4.47 7.39
N TYR A 253 -14.84 -5.28 6.69
CA TYR A 253 -14.20 -4.89 5.44
C TYR A 253 -14.84 -5.55 4.22
N GLY A 254 -15.15 -6.84 4.33
CA GLY A 254 -15.68 -7.64 3.22
C GLY A 254 -17.00 -7.07 2.70
N GLU A 255 -17.96 -6.85 3.59
CA GLU A 255 -19.29 -6.33 3.25
C GLU A 255 -19.25 -4.86 2.79
N ASN A 256 -18.31 -4.06 3.30
CA ASN A 256 -18.40 -2.60 3.23
C ASN A 256 -17.42 -1.92 2.26
N LEU A 257 -16.22 -2.46 2.04
CA LEU A 257 -15.22 -1.80 1.17
C LEU A 257 -15.50 -1.99 -0.33
N GLY A 258 -16.47 -2.83 -0.69
CA GLY A 258 -16.84 -3.13 -2.07
C GLY A 258 -15.69 -3.76 -2.84
N MET A 259 -14.95 -4.70 -2.23
CA MET A 259 -13.83 -5.38 -2.88
C MET A 259 -14.29 -6.03 -4.20
N GLY A 260 -13.43 -6.04 -5.21
CA GLY A 260 -13.86 -6.54 -6.53
C GLY A 260 -13.54 -8.01 -6.80
N LYS A 261 -12.87 -8.70 -5.89
CA LYS A 261 -12.69 -10.15 -5.91
C LYS A 261 -12.60 -10.68 -4.48
N SER A 262 -13.27 -11.80 -4.21
CA SER A 262 -13.21 -12.47 -2.91
C SER A 262 -11.77 -12.80 -2.54
N PRO A 263 -11.27 -12.29 -1.40
CA PRO A 263 -9.98 -12.67 -0.87
C PRO A 263 -10.07 -13.98 -0.08
N PHE A 264 -8.93 -14.47 0.38
CA PHE A 264 -8.87 -15.59 1.30
C PHE A 264 -7.78 -15.39 2.35
N TYR A 265 -7.95 -16.01 3.51
CA TYR A 265 -6.90 -16.13 4.52
C TYR A 265 -6.27 -17.52 4.45
N LEU A 266 -4.94 -17.58 4.55
CA LEU A 266 -4.28 -18.82 4.95
C LEU A 266 -4.63 -19.14 6.40
N THR A 267 -4.77 -20.43 6.72
CA THR A 267 -5.14 -20.90 8.05
C THR A 267 -4.16 -21.91 8.60
N ASP A 268 -4.18 -22.06 9.92
CA ASP A 268 -3.55 -23.19 10.58
C ASP A 268 -4.41 -24.46 10.49
N GLY A 269 -4.03 -25.52 11.22
CA GLY A 269 -4.77 -26.79 11.21
C GLY A 269 -6.17 -26.75 11.83
N GLU A 270 -6.50 -25.70 12.58
CA GLU A 270 -7.74 -25.53 13.33
C GLU A 270 -8.65 -24.44 12.71
N ASP A 271 -8.40 -24.08 11.43
CA ASP A 271 -9.10 -23.01 10.69
C ASP A 271 -8.93 -21.62 11.34
N VAL A 272 -7.85 -21.41 12.10
CA VAL A 272 -7.50 -20.08 12.61
C VAL A 272 -6.74 -19.31 11.54
N ALA A 273 -7.24 -18.12 11.17
CA ALA A 273 -6.58 -17.25 10.21
C ALA A 273 -5.14 -16.94 10.64
N PHE A 274 -4.21 -17.01 9.70
CA PHE A 274 -2.82 -16.60 9.90
C PHE A 274 -2.74 -15.06 9.95
N ALA A 275 -3.15 -14.50 11.09
CA ALA A 275 -3.44 -13.08 11.30
C ALA A 275 -2.28 -12.15 10.94
N LEU A 276 -1.05 -12.63 11.11
CA LEU A 276 0.17 -11.85 10.93
C LEU A 276 0.65 -11.79 9.47
N GLY A 277 0.07 -12.58 8.56
CA GLY A 277 0.71 -12.89 7.27
C GLY A 277 -0.17 -13.38 6.12
N GLY A 278 -1.33 -13.96 6.41
CA GLY A 278 -2.01 -14.90 5.51
C GLY A 278 -3.05 -14.33 4.57
N LEU A 279 -3.29 -13.02 4.56
CA LEU A 279 -4.35 -12.44 3.75
C LEU A 279 -3.92 -12.36 2.28
N ASN A 280 -4.78 -12.80 1.35
CA ASN A 280 -4.53 -12.73 -0.08
C ASN A 280 -5.65 -11.94 -0.74
N LEU A 281 -5.32 -10.78 -1.32
CA LEU A 281 -6.29 -9.87 -1.96
C LEU A 281 -5.65 -9.18 -3.18
N ARG A 282 -6.44 -8.50 -4.02
CA ARG A 282 -5.90 -7.78 -5.18
C ARG A 282 -5.24 -6.48 -4.75
N THR A 283 -4.23 -5.99 -5.46
CA THR A 283 -3.53 -4.74 -5.14
C THR A 283 -4.46 -3.52 -5.10
N ARG A 284 -5.52 -3.49 -5.94
CA ARG A 284 -6.57 -2.46 -5.86
C ARG A 284 -7.33 -2.47 -4.53
N ASP A 285 -7.51 -3.64 -3.92
CA ASP A 285 -8.22 -3.81 -2.67
C ASP A 285 -7.31 -3.53 -1.45
N TYR A 286 -5.97 -3.69 -1.58
CA TYR A 286 -5.01 -3.11 -0.62
C TYR A 286 -5.19 -1.59 -0.53
N ALA A 287 -5.31 -0.94 -1.69
CA ALA A 287 -5.48 0.51 -1.75
C ALA A 287 -6.80 0.98 -1.11
N LYS A 288 -7.86 0.17 -1.15
CA LYS A 288 -9.14 0.48 -0.47
C LYS A 288 -8.97 0.54 1.04
N PHE A 289 -8.23 -0.42 1.60
CA PHE A 289 -7.91 -0.40 3.02
C PHE A 289 -7.02 0.81 3.40
N GLY A 290 -6.05 1.16 2.56
CA GLY A 290 -5.28 2.40 2.76
C GLY A 290 -6.16 3.65 2.71
N GLN A 291 -7.10 3.72 1.76
CA GLN A 291 -8.04 4.85 1.61
C GLN A 291 -9.00 4.95 2.80
N LEU A 292 -9.44 3.82 3.36
CA LEU A 292 -10.20 3.80 4.61
C LEU A 292 -9.44 4.52 5.73
N PHE A 293 -8.16 4.19 5.93
CA PHE A 293 -7.34 4.86 6.95
C PHE A 293 -7.02 6.32 6.61
N LEU A 294 -6.83 6.64 5.32
CA LEU A 294 -6.69 8.03 4.87
C LEU A 294 -7.92 8.88 5.23
N GLN A 295 -9.11 8.29 5.17
CA GLN A 295 -10.40 8.92 5.50
C GLN A 295 -10.77 8.83 6.99
N GLY A 296 -9.80 8.57 7.88
CA GLY A 296 -10.08 8.47 9.31
C GLY A 296 -11.00 7.30 9.67
N GLY A 297 -11.05 6.25 8.83
CA GLY A 297 -11.86 5.05 9.06
C GLY A 297 -13.31 5.16 8.61
N GLU A 298 -13.70 6.26 7.96
CA GLU A 298 -15.00 6.39 7.31
C GLU A 298 -14.94 5.87 5.87
N TRP A 299 -15.96 5.12 5.46
CA TRP A 299 -16.16 4.67 4.09
C TRP A 299 -17.61 4.90 3.67
N GLN A 300 -17.83 5.70 2.64
CA GLN A 300 -19.17 6.00 2.10
C GLN A 300 -20.20 6.46 3.16
N GLY A 301 -19.76 7.24 4.16
CA GLY A 301 -20.62 7.73 5.24
C GLY A 301 -20.80 6.77 6.41
N GLU A 302 -20.15 5.61 6.40
CA GLU A 302 -20.14 4.66 7.51
C GLU A 302 -18.77 4.63 8.20
N GLN A 303 -18.76 4.72 9.53
CA GLN A 303 -17.55 4.64 10.33
C GLN A 303 -17.18 3.17 10.61
N LEU A 304 -16.32 2.59 9.77
CA LEU A 304 -15.92 1.18 9.89
C LEU A 304 -14.82 0.97 10.93
N VAL A 305 -13.89 1.93 11.04
CA VAL A 305 -12.82 1.94 12.06
C VAL A 305 -12.92 3.28 12.79
N PRO A 306 -12.93 3.34 14.12
CA PRO A 306 -13.08 4.61 14.84
C PRO A 306 -11.98 5.62 14.47
N GLU A 307 -12.36 6.88 14.20
CA GLU A 307 -11.41 7.94 13.82
C GLU A 307 -10.31 8.13 14.87
N ALA A 308 -10.68 8.09 16.16
CA ALA A 308 -9.73 8.19 17.27
C ALA A 308 -8.69 7.06 17.22
N TRP A 309 -9.10 5.84 16.86
CA TRP A 309 -8.20 4.71 16.71
C TRP A 309 -7.31 4.84 15.48
N VAL A 310 -7.83 5.29 14.34
CA VAL A 310 -7.01 5.54 13.14
C VAL A 310 -5.88 6.53 13.48
N LYS A 311 -6.22 7.64 14.16
CA LYS A 311 -5.22 8.65 14.55
C LYS A 311 -4.20 8.14 15.56
N ASP A 312 -4.62 7.33 16.53
CA ASP A 312 -3.74 6.84 17.58
C ASP A 312 -2.87 5.66 17.11
N SER A 313 -3.41 4.77 16.27
CA SER A 313 -2.70 3.59 15.78
C SER A 313 -1.60 3.90 14.76
N THR A 314 -1.67 5.04 14.07
CA THR A 314 -0.72 5.44 13.01
C THR A 314 0.37 6.40 13.49
N ILE A 315 0.48 6.68 14.79
CA ILE A 315 1.59 7.46 15.37
C ILE A 315 2.57 6.57 16.13
N ASN A 316 3.81 7.05 16.34
CA ASN A 316 4.84 6.25 16.99
C ASN A 316 4.55 6.07 18.49
N HIS A 317 4.29 4.82 18.87
CA HIS A 317 4.17 4.37 20.27
C HIS A 317 5.33 3.49 20.72
N ALA A 318 6.23 3.12 19.80
CA ALA A 318 7.41 2.33 20.10
C ALA A 318 8.42 3.09 20.99
N PRO A 319 9.03 2.44 21.99
CA PRO A 319 10.06 3.04 22.85
C PRO A 319 11.29 3.57 22.12
N ASN A 320 11.60 2.99 20.96
CA ASN A 320 12.71 3.38 20.10
C ASN A 320 12.36 3.12 18.63
N VAL A 321 13.03 3.82 17.71
CA VAL A 321 12.91 3.57 16.27
C VAL A 321 13.69 2.33 15.85
N HIS A 322 13.35 1.77 14.70
CA HIS A 322 14.09 0.67 14.08
C HIS A 322 15.53 1.12 13.81
N PRO A 323 16.55 0.37 14.27
CA PRO A 323 17.95 0.81 14.24
C PRO A 323 18.51 1.01 12.82
N ILE A 324 18.15 0.12 11.87
CA ILE A 324 18.63 0.19 10.48
C ILE A 324 17.76 1.12 9.61
N ARG A 325 16.44 1.06 9.77
CA ARG A 325 15.47 1.72 8.88
C ARG A 325 15.04 3.11 9.36
N GLY A 326 15.38 3.48 10.60
CA GLY A 326 15.04 4.78 11.19
C GLY A 326 13.54 5.01 11.42
N SER A 327 12.67 4.05 11.12
CA SER A 327 11.21 4.18 11.23
C SER A 327 10.72 3.89 12.64
N GLY A 328 9.74 4.65 13.11
CA GLY A 328 8.93 4.34 14.28
C GLY A 328 7.86 3.27 14.01
N TYR A 329 7.10 2.94 15.04
CA TYR A 329 6.01 1.96 14.97
C TYR A 329 4.85 2.35 15.89
N GLY A 330 3.64 2.32 15.36
CA GLY A 330 2.39 2.53 16.09
C GLY A 330 1.72 1.21 16.46
N TYR A 331 0.39 1.18 16.48
CA TYR A 331 -0.35 -0.06 16.73
C TYR A 331 -0.55 -0.81 15.42
N GLN A 332 0.44 -1.64 15.08
CA GLN A 332 0.52 -2.45 13.87
C GLN A 332 0.72 -1.65 12.56
N TRP A 333 1.25 -0.43 12.66
CA TRP A 333 1.60 0.45 11.53
C TRP A 333 3.03 0.96 11.68
N TRP A 334 3.75 1.10 10.57
CA TRP A 334 5.06 1.73 10.55
C TRP A 334 4.94 3.23 10.34
N VAL A 335 5.80 3.99 11.01
CA VAL A 335 5.84 5.45 10.96
C VAL A 335 7.20 5.87 10.42
N PRO A 336 7.32 6.21 9.13
CA PRO A 336 8.60 6.54 8.53
C PRO A 336 9.13 7.86 9.12
N MET A 337 10.45 8.05 9.11
CA MET A 337 11.08 9.28 9.61
C MET A 337 11.89 9.94 8.49
N PRO A 338 12.04 11.27 8.47
CA PRO A 338 11.45 12.23 9.41
C PRO A 338 9.94 12.44 9.18
N GLN A 339 9.26 12.98 10.19
CA GLN A 339 7.82 13.32 10.21
C GLN A 339 7.62 14.83 10.08
N GLU A 340 8.12 15.40 8.99
CA GLU A 340 8.14 16.86 8.74
C GLU A 340 7.79 17.22 7.30
N GLY A 341 7.45 18.49 7.07
CA GLY A 341 7.12 19.00 5.74
C GLY A 341 6.01 18.20 5.04
N PRO A 342 6.14 17.93 3.73
CA PRO A 342 5.20 17.10 2.95
C PRO A 342 5.01 15.66 3.46
N SER A 343 5.97 15.13 4.22
CA SER A 343 5.94 13.78 4.77
C SER A 343 5.28 13.71 6.15
N LYS A 344 4.87 14.84 6.74
CA LYS A 344 4.30 14.84 8.08
C LYS A 344 2.96 14.09 8.12
N GLY A 345 2.89 13.07 8.97
CA GLY A 345 1.70 12.25 9.20
C GLY A 345 1.56 11.09 8.23
N ASP A 346 2.57 10.82 7.39
CA ASP A 346 2.58 9.60 6.58
C ASP A 346 2.83 8.36 7.43
N PHE A 347 2.29 7.23 6.98
CA PHE A 347 2.44 5.93 7.63
C PHE A 347 2.31 4.82 6.59
N PHE A 348 2.76 3.62 6.93
CA PHE A 348 2.67 2.50 6.00
C PHE A 348 2.53 1.14 6.69
N ALA A 349 1.93 0.21 5.96
CA ALA A 349 1.97 -1.21 6.22
C ALA A 349 3.03 -1.84 5.32
N VAL A 350 3.77 -2.83 5.82
CA VAL A 350 4.74 -3.57 5.01
C VAL A 350 4.76 -5.05 5.31
N GLY A 351 4.89 -5.84 4.25
CA GLY A 351 5.17 -7.26 4.24
C GLY A 351 6.55 -7.54 3.64
N ILE A 352 7.17 -8.64 4.08
CA ILE A 352 8.42 -9.15 3.48
C ILE A 352 8.25 -9.34 1.97
N TYR A 353 9.36 -9.32 1.24
CA TYR A 353 9.40 -9.35 -0.23
C TYR A 353 8.72 -8.16 -0.94
N GLY A 354 8.41 -7.09 -0.21
CA GLY A 354 8.04 -5.79 -0.78
C GLY A 354 6.54 -5.55 -1.00
N GLN A 355 5.71 -5.98 -0.04
CA GLN A 355 4.27 -5.68 -0.03
C GLN A 355 4.03 -4.41 0.77
N TYR A 356 3.32 -3.42 0.22
CA TYR A 356 3.13 -2.13 0.88
C TYR A 356 1.72 -1.59 0.71
N ILE A 357 1.27 -0.90 1.76
CA ILE A 357 0.25 0.15 1.70
C ILE A 357 0.89 1.38 2.33
N TYR A 358 1.14 2.41 1.54
CA TYR A 358 1.63 3.70 2.01
C TYR A 358 0.50 4.72 1.96
N VAL A 359 0.36 5.52 3.00
CA VAL A 359 -0.69 6.54 3.12
C VAL A 359 -0.04 7.86 3.50
N ASN A 360 -0.34 8.92 2.75
CA ASN A 360 0.07 10.28 3.08
C ASN A 360 -1.16 11.20 3.12
N PRO A 361 -1.65 11.55 4.32
CA PRO A 361 -2.80 12.44 4.49
C PRO A 361 -2.58 13.86 3.99
N ALA A 362 -1.36 14.39 4.07
CA ALA A 362 -1.05 15.75 3.64
C ALA A 362 -1.22 15.94 2.11
N MET A 363 -1.06 14.85 1.35
CA MET A 363 -1.19 14.83 -0.11
C MET A 363 -2.40 14.04 -0.60
N ASN A 364 -3.27 13.59 0.32
CA ASN A 364 -4.48 12.81 0.05
C ASN A 364 -4.24 11.62 -0.90
N ILE A 365 -3.16 10.86 -0.64
CA ILE A 365 -2.68 9.81 -1.53
C ILE A 365 -2.47 8.48 -0.78
N VAL A 366 -2.78 7.38 -1.48
CA VAL A 366 -2.51 6.01 -1.07
C VAL A 366 -1.74 5.31 -2.19
N ILE A 367 -0.66 4.61 -1.84
CA ILE A 367 0.10 3.79 -2.77
C ILE A 367 0.08 2.35 -2.27
N ALA A 368 -0.51 1.44 -3.04
CA ALA A 368 -0.41 0.01 -2.82
C ALA A 368 0.60 -0.59 -3.80
N LYS A 369 1.53 -1.39 -3.28
CA LYS A 369 2.57 -2.05 -4.08
C LYS A 369 2.70 -3.50 -3.65
N ASN A 370 2.83 -4.39 -4.62
CA ASN A 370 3.26 -5.76 -4.39
C ASN A 370 4.55 -6.05 -5.15
N ALA A 371 5.36 -6.95 -4.60
CA ALA A 371 6.64 -7.35 -5.18
C ALA A 371 6.99 -8.78 -4.80
N ALA A 372 8.08 -9.28 -5.38
CA ALA A 372 8.69 -10.56 -5.04
C ALA A 372 10.19 -10.39 -4.77
N ASP A 373 10.55 -9.33 -4.05
CA ASP A 373 11.92 -8.88 -3.78
C ASP A 373 12.63 -9.85 -2.84
N ARG A 374 13.45 -10.76 -3.39
CA ARG A 374 14.22 -11.75 -2.61
C ARG A 374 15.42 -11.12 -1.89
N GLU A 375 15.79 -9.90 -2.24
CA GLU A 375 16.93 -9.16 -1.71
C GLU A 375 16.48 -8.08 -0.71
N PHE A 376 15.25 -8.18 -0.20
CA PHE A 376 14.64 -7.20 0.71
C PHE A 376 15.40 -6.94 2.03
N THR A 377 16.35 -7.81 2.39
CA THR A 377 17.22 -7.68 3.58
C THR A 377 18.63 -7.15 3.25
N VAL A 378 18.96 -7.02 1.97
CA VAL A 378 20.28 -6.61 1.47
C VAL A 378 20.22 -5.13 1.06
N GLU A 379 21.36 -4.45 1.17
CA GLU A 379 21.54 -3.12 0.60
C GLU A 379 21.37 -3.18 -0.92
N GLN A 380 20.59 -2.23 -1.44
CA GLN A 380 20.29 -2.04 -2.85
C GLN A 380 21.48 -1.35 -3.55
N SER A 381 21.39 -1.13 -4.85
CA SER A 381 22.48 -0.59 -5.69
C SER A 381 22.99 0.78 -5.22
N ASN A 382 22.13 1.57 -4.58
CA ASN A 382 22.45 2.87 -3.97
C ASN A 382 22.91 2.77 -2.49
N GLY A 383 23.12 1.57 -1.96
CA GLY A 383 23.51 1.31 -0.57
C GLY A 383 22.36 1.38 0.45
N GLN A 384 21.12 1.59 0.02
CA GLN A 384 19.97 1.64 0.93
C GLN A 384 19.36 0.28 1.20
N HIS A 385 18.75 0.10 2.36
CA HIS A 385 17.85 -1.04 2.58
C HIS A 385 16.56 -0.88 1.72
N SER A 386 16.08 -1.96 1.09
CA SER A 386 14.89 -1.97 0.19
C SER A 386 13.69 -1.19 0.75
N MET A 387 13.35 -1.37 2.04
CA MET A 387 12.31 -0.58 2.69
C MET A 387 12.49 0.94 2.61
N ASN A 388 13.68 1.47 2.86
CA ASN A 388 13.92 2.92 2.81
C ASN A 388 13.80 3.43 1.37
N MET A 389 14.32 2.67 0.39
CA MET A 389 14.18 3.00 -1.03
C MET A 389 12.72 3.02 -1.49
N ASN A 390 11.87 2.09 -1.01
CA ASN A 390 10.43 2.12 -1.28
C ASN A 390 9.77 3.37 -0.65
N ILE A 391 10.09 3.69 0.61
CA ILE A 391 9.51 4.86 1.31
C ILE A 391 9.89 6.17 0.59
N ASP A 392 11.15 6.34 0.24
CA ASP A 392 11.61 7.53 -0.48
C ASP A 392 10.93 7.65 -1.85
N MET A 393 10.84 6.54 -2.60
CA MET A 393 10.09 6.48 -3.86
C MET A 393 8.63 6.90 -3.66
N PHE A 394 7.95 6.39 -2.63
CA PHE A 394 6.55 6.74 -2.34
C PHE A 394 6.37 8.21 -1.96
N ARG A 395 7.27 8.77 -1.13
CA ARG A 395 7.27 10.19 -0.77
C ARG A 395 7.50 11.08 -2.00
N SER A 396 8.48 10.72 -2.83
CA SER A 396 8.75 11.42 -4.09
C SER A 396 7.53 11.39 -5.03
N LEU A 397 6.90 10.22 -5.20
CA LEU A 397 5.69 10.11 -6.02
C LEU A 397 4.55 10.96 -5.46
N ALA A 398 4.32 10.91 -4.15
CA ALA A 398 3.30 11.71 -3.48
C ALA A 398 3.50 13.21 -3.73
N GLU A 399 4.72 13.72 -3.55
CA GLU A 399 5.06 15.14 -3.75
C GLU A 399 4.92 15.57 -5.22
N GLN A 400 5.48 14.81 -6.16
CA GLN A 400 5.48 15.18 -7.58
C GLN A 400 4.06 15.13 -8.17
N LEU A 401 3.29 14.09 -7.83
CA LEU A 401 1.89 14.02 -8.23
C LEU A 401 1.13 15.19 -7.57
N ALA A 402 1.38 15.48 -6.29
CA ALA A 402 0.74 16.58 -5.57
C ALA A 402 0.88 17.92 -6.28
N ILE A 403 2.12 18.28 -6.64
CA ILE A 403 2.47 19.51 -7.35
C ILE A 403 1.77 19.57 -8.71
N ARG A 404 1.83 18.50 -9.50
CA ARG A 404 1.26 18.48 -10.84
C ARG A 404 -0.23 18.84 -10.85
N GLN A 405 -1.02 18.23 -9.98
CA GLN A 405 -2.45 18.53 -9.91
C GLN A 405 -2.72 19.98 -9.52
N LYS A 406 -1.94 20.55 -8.60
CA LYS A 406 -2.07 21.97 -8.24
C LYS A 406 -1.84 22.85 -9.48
N THR A 407 -0.79 22.56 -10.26
CA THR A 407 -0.52 23.27 -11.52
C THR A 407 -1.64 23.11 -12.54
N ASP A 408 -2.21 21.92 -12.68
CA ASP A 408 -3.31 21.66 -13.61
C ASP A 408 -4.62 22.38 -13.19
N LEU A 409 -4.92 22.44 -11.89
CA LEU A 409 -6.05 23.19 -11.35
C LEU A 409 -5.88 24.70 -11.54
N ASP A 410 -4.68 25.23 -11.26
CA ASP A 410 -4.36 26.64 -11.49
C ASP A 410 -4.48 26.98 -12.99
N ALA A 411 -4.05 26.08 -13.88
CA ALA A 411 -4.22 26.25 -15.32
C ALA A 411 -5.69 26.19 -15.78
N GLU A 412 -6.53 25.31 -15.23
CA GLU A 412 -7.96 25.27 -15.56
C GLU A 412 -8.71 26.51 -15.04
N ALA A 413 -8.42 26.96 -13.82
CA ALA A 413 -8.97 28.22 -13.31
C ALA A 413 -8.61 29.38 -14.25
N LEU A 414 -7.34 29.44 -14.67
CA LEU A 414 -6.88 30.42 -15.65
C LEU A 414 -7.58 30.27 -17.01
N ARG A 415 -7.80 29.05 -17.53
CA ARG A 415 -8.56 28.82 -18.77
C ARG A 415 -9.96 29.42 -18.69
N GLN A 416 -10.64 29.25 -17.56
CA GLN A 416 -11.98 29.79 -17.38
C GLN A 416 -11.97 31.32 -17.35
N ASP A 417 -11.00 31.94 -16.67
CA ASP A 417 -10.86 33.39 -16.66
C ASP A 417 -10.55 33.94 -18.06
N VAL A 418 -9.69 33.27 -18.83
CA VAL A 418 -9.35 33.64 -20.22
C VAL A 418 -10.60 33.57 -21.10
N LYS A 419 -11.41 32.52 -20.96
CA LYS A 419 -12.67 32.36 -21.70
C LYS A 419 -13.66 33.48 -21.38
N VAL A 420 -13.81 33.82 -20.10
CA VAL A 420 -14.69 34.91 -19.67
C VAL A 420 -14.20 36.25 -20.24
N TRP A 421 -12.89 36.51 -20.22
CA TRP A 421 -12.31 37.72 -20.80
C TRP A 421 -12.53 37.80 -22.31
N LEU A 422 -12.17 36.75 -23.07
CA LEU A 422 -12.31 36.73 -24.53
C LEU A 422 -13.75 36.97 -24.98
N LYS A 423 -14.74 36.53 -24.20
CA LYS A 423 -16.17 36.73 -24.47
C LYS A 423 -16.64 38.15 -24.19
N ASN A 424 -16.07 38.81 -23.19
CA ASN A 424 -16.56 40.09 -22.67
C ASN A 424 -15.71 41.29 -23.12
N SER A 425 -14.46 41.08 -23.57
CA SER A 425 -13.57 42.15 -23.99
C SER A 425 -13.82 42.56 -25.44
N GLN A 426 -14.05 43.85 -25.64
CA GLN A 426 -14.10 44.48 -26.97
C GLN A 426 -12.74 44.44 -27.71
N HIS A 427 -11.65 44.13 -26.99
CA HIS A 427 -10.29 44.06 -27.51
C HIS A 427 -9.83 42.62 -27.84
N ALA A 428 -10.62 41.59 -27.49
CA ALA A 428 -10.33 40.19 -27.78
C ALA A 428 -10.02 39.89 -29.27
N PRO A 429 -10.73 40.47 -30.27
CA PRO A 429 -10.41 40.22 -31.68
C PRO A 429 -8.99 40.66 -32.08
N PHE A 430 -8.48 41.73 -31.47
CA PHE A 430 -7.14 42.24 -31.74
C PHE A 430 -6.05 41.35 -31.13
N LEU A 431 -6.24 40.90 -29.89
CA LEU A 431 -5.29 39.99 -29.23
C LEU A 431 -5.26 38.61 -29.92
N ILE A 432 -6.42 38.08 -30.33
CA ILE A 432 -6.49 36.87 -31.16
C ILE A 432 -5.67 37.05 -32.45
N HIS A 433 -5.79 38.20 -33.12
CA HIS A 433 -5.06 38.47 -34.36
C HIS A 433 -3.54 38.62 -34.13
N ALA A 434 -3.13 39.37 -33.11
CA ALA A 434 -1.72 39.58 -32.75
C ALA A 434 -1.04 38.26 -32.34
N VAL A 435 -1.68 37.48 -31.47
CA VAL A 435 -1.18 36.17 -31.04
C VAL A 435 -1.11 35.19 -32.21
N THR A 436 -2.04 35.24 -33.17
CA THR A 436 -1.98 34.38 -34.36
C THR A 436 -0.76 34.73 -35.23
N ASP A 437 -0.58 36.01 -35.56
CA ASP A 437 0.57 36.45 -36.36
C ASP A 437 1.89 36.13 -35.65
N ASP A 438 1.89 36.09 -34.32
CA ASP A 438 3.07 35.79 -33.50
C ASP A 438 3.38 34.29 -33.39
N ILE A 439 2.37 33.40 -33.43
CA ILE A 439 2.55 31.93 -33.58
C ILE A 439 3.25 31.61 -34.91
N GLU A 440 2.82 32.26 -35.99
CA GLU A 440 3.40 32.04 -37.33
C GLU A 440 4.83 32.57 -37.43
N ASN A 441 5.24 33.47 -36.53
CA ASN A 441 6.55 34.11 -36.52
C ASN A 441 7.46 33.69 -35.34
N GLY A 442 7.04 32.77 -34.47
CA GLY A 442 7.87 32.18 -33.42
C GLY A 442 8.29 33.12 -32.27
N ARG A 443 7.51 34.16 -31.99
CA ARG A 443 7.80 35.14 -30.92
C ARG A 443 7.45 34.60 -29.52
N ASN A 444 8.18 35.05 -28.50
CA ASN A 444 7.94 34.63 -27.11
C ASN A 444 6.91 35.54 -26.40
N PHE A 445 6.36 35.08 -25.28
CA PHE A 445 5.35 35.81 -24.51
C PHE A 445 5.77 37.25 -24.17
N ALA A 446 7.03 37.49 -23.76
CA ALA A 446 7.49 38.81 -23.37
C ALA A 446 7.44 39.82 -24.54
N GLU A 447 7.67 39.36 -25.77
CA GLU A 447 7.58 40.19 -26.98
C GLU A 447 6.12 40.52 -27.32
N VAL A 448 5.21 39.54 -27.22
CA VAL A 448 3.76 39.73 -27.45
C VAL A 448 3.14 40.61 -26.36
N PHE A 449 3.55 40.39 -25.12
CA PHE A 449 3.15 41.16 -23.94
C PHE A 449 3.65 42.62 -24.04
N GLY A 450 4.86 42.83 -24.57
CA GLY A 450 5.37 44.17 -24.88
C GLY A 450 4.55 44.92 -25.93
N ILE A 451 4.00 44.20 -26.92
CA ILE A 451 3.11 44.77 -27.94
C ILE A 451 1.73 45.11 -27.35
N ALA A 452 1.15 44.22 -26.54
CA ALA A 452 -0.12 44.47 -25.86
C ALA A 452 -0.04 45.69 -24.93
N ARG A 453 1.07 45.85 -24.20
CA ARG A 453 1.37 47.02 -23.36
C ARG A 453 1.44 48.34 -24.14
N SER A 454 1.73 48.29 -25.43
CA SER A 454 1.89 49.49 -26.27
C SER A 454 0.57 50.06 -26.82
N LYS A 455 -0.58 49.40 -26.56
CA LYS A 455 -1.90 49.83 -27.04
C LYS A 455 -2.90 50.06 -25.91
N ASP A 456 -3.57 51.22 -25.98
CA ASP A 456 -4.48 51.73 -24.95
C ASP A 456 -5.65 50.77 -24.65
N GLY A 457 -5.84 50.45 -23.37
CA GLY A 457 -7.04 49.81 -22.81
C GLY A 457 -6.95 48.30 -22.54
N ALA A 458 -6.23 47.52 -23.36
CA ALA A 458 -6.14 46.07 -23.17
C ALA A 458 -5.34 45.68 -21.90
N PHE A 459 -4.38 46.53 -21.51
CA PHE A 459 -3.57 46.32 -20.31
C PHE A 459 -4.34 46.59 -19.02
N ASP A 460 -5.21 47.61 -19.02
CA ASP A 460 -6.01 47.97 -17.84
C ASP A 460 -7.07 46.89 -17.55
N GLU A 461 -7.66 46.27 -18.59
CA GLU A 461 -8.59 45.14 -18.41
C GLU A 461 -7.91 43.89 -17.80
N LEU A 462 -6.66 43.59 -18.18
CA LEU A 462 -5.90 42.46 -17.62
C LEU A 462 -5.53 42.69 -16.14
N LEU A 463 -5.29 43.94 -15.76
CA LEU A 463 -5.06 44.35 -14.37
C LEU A 463 -6.35 44.26 -13.53
N GLU A 464 -7.48 44.70 -14.07
CA GLU A 464 -8.79 44.64 -13.38
C GLU A 464 -9.26 43.20 -13.11
N MET A 465 -8.84 42.23 -13.94
CA MET A 465 -9.12 40.80 -13.75
C MET A 465 -8.16 40.11 -12.76
N GLY A 466 -7.16 40.82 -12.23
CA GLY A 466 -6.24 40.28 -11.22
C GLY A 466 -5.20 39.29 -11.77
N TRP A 467 -5.01 39.22 -13.09
CA TRP A 467 -3.96 38.38 -13.71
C TRP A 467 -2.55 38.92 -13.50
N LEU A 468 -2.46 40.21 -13.16
CA LEU A 468 -1.24 40.94 -12.93
C LEU A 468 -1.46 41.74 -11.64
N ASP A 469 -0.78 41.35 -10.57
CA ASP A 469 -0.75 42.14 -9.36
C ASP A 469 0.19 43.34 -9.57
N THR A 470 -0.29 44.55 -9.33
CA THR A 470 0.52 45.77 -9.49
C THR A 470 1.55 45.94 -8.38
N ASP A 471 1.40 45.22 -7.26
CA ASP A 471 2.21 45.39 -6.05
C ASP A 471 3.13 44.21 -5.71
N SER A 472 3.14 43.13 -6.51
CA SER A 472 4.08 42.01 -6.34
C SER A 472 4.81 41.67 -7.65
N ALA A 473 5.99 41.06 -7.51
CA ALA A 473 6.90 40.79 -8.63
C ALA A 473 6.18 40.07 -9.78
N LEU A 474 6.51 40.43 -11.03
CA LEU A 474 6.04 39.75 -12.23
C LEU A 474 6.02 38.22 -12.03
N PRO A 475 5.00 37.50 -12.55
CA PRO A 475 4.95 36.05 -12.45
C PRO A 475 6.27 35.43 -12.92
N ASN A 476 6.68 34.34 -12.30
CA ASN A 476 7.94 33.68 -12.68
C ASN A 476 7.82 33.06 -14.09
N ALA A 477 8.95 32.65 -14.67
CA ALA A 477 9.00 32.20 -16.07
C ALA A 477 8.06 31.00 -16.34
N ASP A 478 7.90 30.09 -15.37
CA ASP A 478 7.07 28.89 -15.51
C ASP A 478 5.59 29.25 -15.47
N GLU A 479 5.19 30.18 -14.59
CA GLU A 479 3.83 30.73 -14.51
C GLU A 479 3.46 31.45 -15.82
N LEU A 480 4.37 32.25 -16.36
CA LEU A 480 4.17 32.94 -17.64
C LEU A 480 4.04 31.98 -18.82
N GLU A 481 4.81 30.89 -18.83
CA GLU A 481 4.74 29.88 -19.88
C GLU A 481 3.40 29.11 -19.85
N ILE A 482 2.90 28.79 -18.64
CA ILE A 482 1.59 28.17 -18.45
C ILE A 482 0.47 29.10 -18.94
N ILE A 483 0.52 30.38 -18.56
CA ILE A 483 -0.45 31.38 -19.02
C ILE A 483 -0.47 31.47 -20.54
N TRP A 484 0.72 31.55 -21.15
CA TRP A 484 0.87 31.64 -22.60
C TRP A 484 0.31 30.43 -23.35
N LYS A 485 0.71 29.21 -22.96
CA LYS A 485 0.22 27.96 -23.59
C LYS A 485 -1.29 27.84 -23.47
N THR A 486 -1.82 28.22 -22.32
CA THR A 486 -3.26 28.18 -22.03
C THR A 486 -4.06 29.14 -22.92
N MET A 487 -3.61 30.39 -23.05
CA MET A 487 -4.21 31.37 -23.97
C MET A 487 -4.18 30.86 -25.42
N LEU A 488 -3.05 30.27 -25.85
CA LEU A 488 -2.88 29.75 -27.20
C LEU A 488 -3.86 28.62 -27.53
N GLU A 489 -4.07 27.68 -26.60
CA GLU A 489 -5.00 26.57 -26.77
C GLU A 489 -6.45 27.06 -26.90
N GLU A 490 -6.86 28.01 -26.07
CA GLU A 490 -8.22 28.54 -26.13
C GLU A 490 -8.47 29.35 -27.41
N ILE A 491 -7.52 30.19 -27.83
CA ILE A 491 -7.62 30.94 -29.09
C ILE A 491 -7.74 29.99 -30.29
N LYS A 492 -6.97 28.88 -30.30
CA LYS A 492 -7.09 27.85 -31.34
C LYS A 492 -8.48 27.20 -31.32
N SER A 493 -9.00 26.86 -30.15
CA SER A 493 -10.35 26.29 -29.98
C SER A 493 -11.45 27.21 -30.51
N GLN A 494 -11.43 28.50 -30.13
CA GLN A 494 -12.41 29.51 -30.58
C GLN A 494 -12.36 29.73 -32.10
N ARG A 495 -11.17 29.68 -32.71
CA ARG A 495 -11.02 29.76 -34.17
C ARG A 495 -11.65 28.58 -34.88
N GLU A 496 -11.40 27.37 -34.42
CA GLU A 496 -12.02 26.17 -35.03
C GLU A 496 -13.55 26.19 -34.88
N LEU A 497 -14.08 26.70 -33.75
CA LEU A 497 -15.51 26.95 -33.58
C LEU A 497 -16.04 28.00 -34.57
N SER A 498 -15.32 29.11 -34.78
CA SER A 498 -15.71 30.15 -35.74
C SER A 498 -15.73 29.64 -37.19
N LYS A 499 -14.74 28.81 -37.58
CA LYS A 499 -14.67 28.20 -38.92
C LYS A 499 -15.76 27.15 -39.17
N GLN A 500 -16.39 26.60 -38.12
CA GLN A 500 -17.51 25.67 -38.23
C GLN A 500 -18.87 26.38 -38.28
N GLN A 501 -18.91 27.68 -37.94
CA GLN A 501 -20.13 28.51 -37.96
C GLN A 501 -20.27 29.37 -39.23
N ASP A 502 -19.17 29.53 -39.99
CA ASP A 502 -19.13 30.06 -41.37
C ASP A 502 -19.27 28.93 -42.40
#